data_AF-A0A7W9E4R7-F1
#
_entry.id   AF-A0A7W9E4R7-F1
#
_cell.length_a   1.000
_cell.length_b   1.000
_cell.length_c   1.000
_cell.angle_alpha   90.00
_cell.angle_beta   90.00
_cell.angle_gamma   90.00
#
_symmetry.space_group_name_H-M   'P 1'
#
loop_
_entity.id
_entity.type
_entity.pdbx_description
1 polymer ?
#
loop_
_entity_poly.entity_id
_entity_poly.type
_entity_poly.pdbx_seq_one_letter_code
_entity_poly.pdbx_strand_id
1 'polypeptide(L)'
;MVEQMEPDRGDARLRTLAQELGDKACPVCARPMREHFIDHSTRNAVLNCPVPHPGAWDRDAFEPVNELGMVIHARPNSTPSTP
;
A
#
# COMPACT_ATOMS: atom_id res chain seq x y z
N MET A 1 -25.80 38.34 -24.88
CA MET A 1 -25.75 36.89 -25.10
C MET A 1 -24.71 36.36 -24.13
N VAL A 2 -25.14 35.69 -23.06
CA VAL A 2 -24.21 35.05 -22.13
C VAL A 2 -23.83 33.71 -22.77
N GLU A 3 -22.57 33.59 -23.20
CA GLU A 3 -22.02 32.29 -23.57
C GLU A 3 -22.06 31.42 -22.31
N GLN A 4 -22.97 30.46 -22.35
CA GLN A 4 -23.13 29.47 -21.30
C GLN A 4 -21.83 28.68 -21.23
N MET A 5 -21.11 28.87 -20.12
CA MET A 5 -19.92 28.11 -19.78
C MET A 5 -20.36 26.68 -19.46
N GLU A 6 -20.46 25.85 -20.49
CA GLU A 6 -20.63 24.40 -20.38
C GLU A 6 -19.55 23.88 -19.42
N PRO A 7 -19.89 23.26 -18.27
CA PRO A 7 -18.87 22.71 -17.40
C PRO A 7 -18.09 21.66 -18.20
N ASP A 8 -16.80 21.94 -18.42
CA ASP A 8 -15.94 21.19 -19.32
C ASP A 8 -16.03 19.69 -18.99
N ARG A 9 -16.54 18.90 -19.92
CA ARG A 9 -16.77 17.45 -19.79
C ARG A 9 -15.50 16.72 -19.32
N GLY A 10 -14.31 17.29 -19.53
CA GLY A 10 -13.04 16.80 -19.01
C GLY A 10 -12.96 16.78 -17.48
N ASP A 11 -13.42 17.84 -16.81
CA ASP A 11 -13.38 17.93 -15.34
C ASP A 11 -14.28 16.90 -14.67
N ALA A 12 -15.47 16.66 -15.23
CA ALA A 12 -16.38 15.64 -14.71
C ALA A 12 -15.73 14.25 -14.74
N ARG A 13 -15.06 13.91 -15.85
CA ARG A 13 -14.36 12.64 -16.01
C ARG A 13 -13.16 12.51 -15.05
N LEU A 14 -12.37 13.56 -14.89
CA LEU A 14 -11.24 13.57 -13.95
C LEU A 14 -11.72 13.35 -12.51
N ARG A 15 -12.85 13.95 -12.13
CA ARG A 15 -13.47 13.74 -10.82
C ARG A 15 -13.92 12.30 -10.61
N THR A 16 -14.57 11.69 -11.60
CA THR A 16 -14.94 10.27 -11.54
C THR A 16 -13.72 9.37 -11.36
N LEU A 17 -12.66 9.57 -12.14
CA LEU A 17 -11.42 8.79 -12.03
C LEU A 17 -10.76 8.95 -10.66
N ALA A 18 -10.72 10.17 -10.11
CA ALA A 18 -10.19 10.43 -8.78
C ALA A 18 -10.99 9.69 -7.70
N GLN A 19 -12.31 9.62 -7.87
CA GLN A 19 -13.20 8.93 -6.95
C GLN A 19 -13.02 7.41 -7.00
N GLU A 20 -12.99 6.83 -8.20
CA GLU A 20 -12.72 5.40 -8.40
C GLU A 20 -11.36 5.00 -7.85
N LEU A 21 -10.33 5.85 -8.03
CA LEU A 21 -9.00 5.61 -7.47
C LEU A 21 -9.00 5.71 -5.95
N GLY A 22 -9.72 6.68 -5.39
CA GLY A 22 -9.87 6.87 -3.94
C GLY A 22 -10.63 5.73 -3.25
N ASP A 23 -11.52 5.04 -3.96
CA ASP A 23 -12.27 3.90 -3.44
C ASP A 23 -11.51 2.56 -3.52
N LYS A 24 -10.36 2.51 -4.22
CA LYS A 24 -9.51 1.32 -4.23
C LYS A 24 -8.98 1.04 -2.83
N ALA A 25 -8.87 -0.24 -2.49
CA ALA A 25 -8.33 -0.68 -1.22
C ALA A 25 -6.80 -0.47 -1.17
N CYS A 26 -6.31 0.04 -0.04
CA CYS A 26 -4.89 0.09 0.26
C CYS A 26 -4.33 -1.34 0.41
N PRO A 27 -3.22 -1.70 -0.26
CA PRO A 27 -2.64 -3.03 -0.18
C PRO A 27 -2.06 -3.37 1.20
N VAL A 28 -1.88 -2.37 2.07
CA VAL A 28 -1.29 -2.56 3.40
C VAL A 28 -2.36 -2.72 4.48
N CYS A 29 -3.37 -1.83 4.51
CA CYS A 29 -4.38 -1.82 5.57
C CYS A 29 -5.81 -2.17 5.10
N ALA A 30 -6.00 -2.44 3.81
CA ALA A 30 -7.29 -2.74 3.16
C ALA A 30 -8.38 -1.64 3.24
N ARG A 31 -8.10 -0.48 3.84
CA ARG A 31 -9.00 0.70 3.86
C ARG A 31 -8.93 1.48 2.54
N PRO A 32 -9.96 2.25 2.17
CA PRO A 32 -9.96 2.97 0.90
C PRO A 32 -8.84 4.03 0.83
N MET A 33 -8.22 4.18 -0.34
CA MET A 33 -7.10 5.09 -0.57
C MET A 33 -7.42 6.56 -0.25
N ARG A 34 -8.68 6.97 -0.32
CA ARG A 34 -9.13 8.33 0.06
C ARG A 34 -8.87 8.70 1.53
N GLU A 35 -8.68 7.71 2.40
CA GLU A 35 -8.35 7.93 3.82
C GLU A 35 -6.85 8.12 4.06
N HIS A 36 -6.03 7.98 3.01
CA HIS A 36 -4.58 8.11 3.05
C HIS A 36 -4.14 9.51 2.66
N PHE A 37 -2.93 9.89 3.09
CA PHE A 37 -2.32 11.17 2.74
C PHE A 37 -1.15 10.95 1.79
N ILE A 38 -1.20 11.52 0.59
CA ILE A 38 -0.06 11.52 -0.33
C ILE A 38 0.71 12.83 -0.14
N ASP A 39 1.93 12.72 0.39
CA ASP A 39 2.84 13.85 0.51
C ASP A 39 3.53 14.11 -0.83
N HIS A 40 3.32 15.32 -1.37
CA HIS A 40 3.94 15.81 -2.59
C HIS A 40 5.01 16.88 -2.32
N SER A 41 5.50 17.01 -1.07
CA SER A 41 6.50 18.00 -0.66
C SER A 41 7.85 17.83 -1.38
N THR A 42 8.15 16.63 -1.86
CA THR A 42 9.36 16.33 -2.65
C THR A 42 8.98 15.84 -4.05
N ARG A 43 9.98 15.69 -4.93
CA ARG A 43 9.77 15.09 -6.26
C ARG A 43 9.24 13.65 -6.21
N ASN A 44 9.48 12.95 -5.11
CA ASN A 44 8.97 11.61 -4.87
C ASN A 44 7.72 11.73 -4.00
N ALA A 45 6.56 11.39 -4.56
CA ALA A 45 5.33 11.34 -3.80
C ALA A 45 5.39 10.19 -2.79
N VAL A 46 5.05 10.46 -1.52
CA VAL A 46 5.05 9.45 -0.45
C VAL A 46 3.61 9.21 -0.01
N LEU A 47 3.15 7.96 -0.13
CA LEU A 47 1.84 7.53 0.37
C LEU A 47 1.93 7.18 1.86
N ASN A 48 1.20 7.90 2.70
CA ASN A 48 1.12 7.68 4.15
C ASN A 48 -0.18 6.94 4.50
N CYS A 49 -0.03 5.74 5.06
CA CYS A 49 -1.17 4.97 5.57
C CYS A 49 -1.51 5.40 7.00
N PRO A 50 -2.79 5.71 7.31
CA PRO A 50 -3.19 6.27 8.60
C PRO A 50 -3.25 5.21 9.72
N VAL A 51 -3.24 3.93 9.37
CA VAL A 51 -3.27 2.85 10.37
C VAL A 51 -1.84 2.66 10.91
N PRO A 52 -1.65 2.70 12.25
CA PRO A 52 -0.36 2.36 12.84
C PRO A 52 -0.07 0.89 12.53
N HIS A 53 1.02 0.62 11.82
CA HIS A 53 1.46 -0.74 11.55
C HIS A 53 2.29 -1.24 12.74
N PRO A 54 1.84 -2.30 13.44
CA PRO A 54 2.64 -2.90 14.50
C PRO A 54 3.84 -3.61 13.86
N GLY A 55 5.03 -3.01 13.98
CA GLY A 55 6.32 -3.70 13.82
C GLY A 55 6.62 -4.24 12.43
N ALA A 56 7.50 -3.52 11.72
CA ALA A 56 8.15 -3.87 10.46
C ALA A 56 7.25 -4.27 9.27
N TRP A 57 7.55 -3.67 8.14
CA TRP A 57 6.89 -3.91 6.86
C TRP A 57 7.18 -5.30 6.30
N ASP A 58 8.18 -5.98 6.86
CA ASP A 58 8.52 -7.35 6.55
C ASP A 58 8.19 -8.21 7.77
N ARG A 59 7.35 -9.22 7.55
CA ARG A 59 6.95 -10.21 8.57
C ARG A 59 8.18 -10.86 9.21
N ASP A 60 9.28 -10.89 8.48
CA ASP A 60 10.50 -11.56 8.86
C ASP A 60 11.63 -10.53 9.18
N ALA A 61 11.33 -9.22 9.24
CA ALA A 61 12.32 -8.15 9.50
C ALA A 61 13.11 -8.30 10.80
N PHE A 62 12.52 -9.02 11.76
CA PHE A 62 13.12 -9.28 13.07
C PHE A 62 13.57 -10.72 13.23
N GLU A 63 13.39 -11.57 12.21
CA GLU A 63 13.88 -12.93 12.26
C GLU A 63 15.41 -12.93 12.09
N PRO A 64 16.15 -13.78 12.85
CA PRO A 64 17.59 -13.91 12.68
C PRO A 64 17.95 -14.28 11.24
N VAL A 65 18.85 -13.53 10.63
CA VAL A 65 19.36 -13.78 9.28
C VAL A 65 20.77 -14.39 9.33
N ASN A 66 21.13 -15.15 8.30
CA ASN A 66 22.50 -15.62 8.11
C ASN A 66 23.39 -14.53 7.47
N GLU A 67 24.65 -14.87 7.20
CA GLU A 67 25.67 -13.97 6.60
C GLU A 67 25.28 -13.46 5.20
N LEU A 68 24.33 -14.11 4.54
CA LEU A 68 23.80 -13.75 3.22
C LEU A 68 22.50 -12.94 3.31
N GLY A 69 22.01 -12.62 4.51
CA GLY A 69 20.78 -11.86 4.71
C GLY A 69 19.50 -12.67 4.52
N MET A 70 19.58 -14.01 4.49
CA MET A 70 18.39 -14.88 4.43
C MET A 70 17.93 -15.25 5.83
N VAL A 71 16.60 -15.23 6.03
CA VAL A 71 15.94 -15.67 7.26
C VAL A 71 16.30 -17.11 7.60
N ILE A 72 16.70 -17.36 8.85
CA ILE A 72 17.04 -18.69 9.35
C ILE A 72 15.77 -19.37 9.86
N HIS A 73 15.11 -20.15 9.01
CA HIS A 73 14.03 -21.03 9.48
C HIS A 73 14.62 -22.26 10.19
N ALA A 74 14.39 -22.39 11.49
CA ALA A 74 14.68 -23.64 12.19
C ALA A 74 13.81 -24.74 11.56
N ARG A 75 14.45 -25.73 10.93
CA ARG A 75 13.77 -26.87 10.30
C ARG A 75 12.93 -27.55 11.39
N PRO A 76 11.59 -27.66 11.25
CA PRO A 76 10.82 -28.46 12.18
C PRO A 76 11.34 -29.89 12.07
N ASN A 77 11.71 -30.44 13.21
CA ASN A 77 12.26 -31.77 13.41
C ASN A 77 11.50 -32.81 12.55
N SER A 78 12.04 -33.19 11.39
CA SER A 78 11.50 -34.27 10.58
C SER A 78 11.74 -35.56 11.36
N THR A 79 10.67 -36.08 11.97
CA THR A 79 10.66 -37.41 12.58
C THR A 79 11.15 -38.43 11.55
N PRO A 80 12.17 -39.25 11.85
CA PRO A 80 12.60 -40.29 10.94
C PRO A 80 11.47 -41.33 10.85
N SER A 81 10.85 -41.43 9.67
CA SER A 81 10.00 -42.57 9.34
C SER A 81 10.93 -43.75 9.02
N THR A 82 11.13 -44.63 9.98
CA THR A 82 11.84 -45.90 9.81
C THR A 82 10.98 -46.87 8.98
N PRO A 83 11.55 -47.63 8.02
CA PRO A 83 10.83 -48.68 7.29
C PRO A 83 10.48 -49.90 8.16
#